data_AF-A0A182LZV7-F1
#
_entry.id   AF-A0A182LZV7-F1
#
_cell.length_a   1.000
_cell.length_b   1.000
_cell.length_c   1.000
_cell.angle_alpha   90.00
_cell.angle_beta   90.00
_cell.angle_gamma   90.00
#
_symmetry.space_group_name_H-M   'P 1'
#
loop_
_entity.id
_entity.type
_entity.pdbx_description
1 polymer ?
#
loop_
_entity_poly.entity_id
_entity_poly.type
_entity_poly.pdbx_seq_one_letter_code
_entity_poly.pdbx_strand_id
1 'polypeptide(L)'
;LEEEQTVHWIDLDDGINIQQFDNIDDEDTGAETLELDNAQEIPDEAEPFMEKIRKWALKTYQTHQAINSLLAILRAHTNHKLPKDARTLLRTNRNGNEIMPIPGGEFWYPGIQSALNNHFRDVQPRVSSFSLNFSVDGLPLHKSTRKQF
;
A
#
# COMPACT_ATOMS: atom_id res chain seq x y z
N LEU A 1 -8.65 -7.72 -43.60
CA LEU A 1 -7.94 -8.73 -42.79
C LEU A 1 -6.84 -7.95 -42.10
N GLU A 2 -7.18 -7.31 -41.00
CA GLU A 2 -6.24 -6.51 -40.20
C GLU A 2 -5.89 -7.34 -38.97
N GLU A 3 -4.60 -7.60 -38.82
CA GLU A 3 -4.02 -8.39 -37.74
C GLU A 3 -3.89 -7.50 -36.50
N GLU A 4 -4.64 -7.82 -35.44
CA GLU A 4 -4.49 -7.16 -34.14
C GLU A 4 -3.25 -7.71 -33.42
N GLN A 5 -2.20 -6.88 -33.38
CA GLN A 5 -1.01 -7.14 -32.55
C GLN A 5 -1.36 -6.96 -31.07
N THR A 6 -1.38 -8.07 -30.34
CA THR A 6 -1.50 -8.08 -28.89
C THR A 6 -0.11 -7.86 -28.28
N VAL A 7 0.06 -6.74 -27.58
CA VAL A 7 1.31 -6.40 -26.91
C VAL A 7 1.35 -7.13 -25.57
N HIS A 8 2.25 -8.09 -25.48
CA HIS A 8 2.46 -8.99 -24.37
C HIS A 8 3.35 -8.34 -23.30
N TRP A 9 2.78 -8.05 -22.13
CA TRP A 9 3.52 -7.51 -20.98
C TRP A 9 3.97 -8.65 -20.07
N ILE A 10 5.23 -9.07 -20.19
CA ILE A 10 5.91 -9.88 -19.16
C ILE A 10 6.92 -9.00 -18.42
N ASP A 11 6.63 -8.84 -17.13
CA ASP A 11 7.48 -9.01 -15.95
C ASP A 11 8.99 -8.75 -16.06
N LEU A 12 9.44 -7.75 -15.28
CA LEU A 12 10.77 -7.67 -14.70
C LEU A 12 10.62 -7.72 -13.18
N ASP A 13 10.58 -8.94 -12.65
CA ASP A 13 10.75 -9.27 -11.23
C ASP A 13 12.14 -9.87 -11.05
N ASP A 14 13.10 -9.05 -10.62
CA ASP A 14 14.38 -9.53 -10.08
C ASP A 14 14.23 -9.63 -8.56
N GLY A 15 13.95 -10.85 -8.11
CA GLY A 15 13.80 -11.19 -6.69
C GLY A 15 15.12 -11.27 -5.93
N ILE A 16 15.02 -11.22 -4.60
CA ILE A 16 15.97 -11.88 -3.70
C ILE A 16 15.22 -12.60 -2.55
N ASN A 17 15.20 -13.92 -2.74
CA ASN A 17 15.25 -15.07 -1.83
C ASN A 17 15.45 -14.83 -0.31
N ILE A 18 14.50 -15.31 0.49
CA ILE A 18 14.74 -15.66 1.90
C ILE A 18 14.45 -17.16 2.04
N GLN A 19 15.51 -17.96 2.04
CA GLN A 19 15.49 -19.27 2.68
C GLN A 19 16.73 -19.40 3.55
N GLN A 20 16.49 -19.93 4.75
CA GLN A 20 17.27 -20.93 5.47
C GLN A 20 17.54 -20.48 6.90
N PHE A 21 16.96 -21.18 7.87
CA PHE A 21 17.61 -21.74 9.06
C PHE A 21 16.61 -22.66 9.76
N ASP A 22 16.76 -23.96 9.51
CA ASP A 22 16.13 -25.03 10.27
C ASP A 22 16.96 -25.36 11.53
N ASN A 23 16.25 -25.58 12.65
CA ASN A 23 16.51 -26.43 13.82
C ASN A 23 17.83 -26.34 14.61
N ILE A 24 17.72 -26.19 15.94
CA ILE A 24 18.48 -26.93 16.98
C ILE A 24 17.64 -27.00 18.28
N ASP A 25 17.81 -28.14 18.95
CA ASP A 25 17.06 -28.82 20.03
C ASP A 25 16.68 -28.08 21.32
N ASP A 26 15.66 -28.68 21.97
CA ASP A 26 15.24 -28.55 23.37
C ASP A 26 16.34 -28.99 24.37
N GLU A 27 16.63 -28.15 25.36
CA GLU A 27 17.08 -28.60 26.69
C GLU A 27 16.60 -27.64 27.80
N ASP A 28 15.87 -28.21 28.76
CA ASP A 28 15.37 -27.62 30.00
C ASP A 28 16.52 -27.39 31.00
N THR A 29 16.66 -26.18 31.57
CA THR A 29 17.13 -25.94 32.97
C THR A 29 17.22 -24.43 33.27
N GLY A 30 16.57 -23.98 34.35
CA GLY A 30 17.10 -22.93 35.25
C GLY A 30 16.67 -21.49 34.99
N ALA A 31 15.84 -20.95 35.88
CA ALA A 31 15.47 -19.53 35.90
C ALA A 31 16.67 -18.63 36.25
N GLU A 32 17.06 -17.76 35.32
CA GLU A 32 17.83 -16.55 35.59
C GLU A 32 17.22 -15.37 34.81
N THR A 33 16.99 -14.28 35.53
CA THR A 33 16.44 -13.02 35.06
C THR A 33 17.43 -12.38 34.08
N LEU A 34 17.14 -12.43 32.78
CA LEU A 34 17.97 -11.77 31.77
C LEU A 34 17.25 -10.52 31.24
N GLU A 35 17.89 -9.38 31.50
CA GLU A 35 17.55 -8.06 30.97
C GLU A 35 17.56 -8.13 29.43
N LEU A 36 16.37 -8.00 28.83
CA LEU A 36 16.22 -7.84 27.38
C LEU A 36 16.57 -6.40 27.00
N ASP A 37 17.85 -6.07 27.03
CA ASP A 37 18.39 -4.88 26.36
C ASP A 37 19.50 -5.30 25.40
N ASN A 38 19.10 -5.95 24.31
CA ASN A 38 19.95 -6.04 23.13
C ASN A 38 19.09 -6.26 21.87
N ALA A 39 18.24 -5.28 21.56
CA ALA A 39 17.87 -5.08 20.17
C ALA A 39 19.13 -4.56 19.46
N GLN A 40 19.87 -5.44 18.80
CA GLN A 40 21.01 -5.05 17.96
C GLN A 40 20.54 -3.97 16.98
N GLU A 41 20.92 -2.72 17.24
CA GLU A 41 20.87 -1.65 16.26
C GLU A 41 21.83 -2.05 15.14
N ILE A 42 21.27 -2.58 14.05
CA ILE A 42 22.01 -2.72 12.81
C ILE A 42 22.46 -1.30 12.42
N PRO A 43 23.78 -1.06 12.24
CA PRO A 43 24.29 0.25 11.85
C PRO A 43 23.59 0.73 10.58
N ASP A 44 22.78 1.76 10.76
CA ASP A 44 21.97 2.39 9.73
C ASP A 44 22.89 3.18 8.78
N GLU A 45 23.38 2.49 7.74
CA GLU A 45 23.95 3.15 6.58
C GLU A 45 22.85 3.93 5.85
N ALA A 46 22.66 5.16 6.33
CA ALA A 46 22.07 6.31 5.68
C ALA A 46 20.63 6.13 5.13
N GLU A 47 19.71 5.55 5.90
CA GLU A 47 18.30 5.73 5.56
C GLU A 47 17.92 7.22 5.59
N PRO A 48 17.35 7.76 4.49
CA PRO A 48 17.02 9.17 4.42
C PRO A 48 16.00 9.51 5.52
N PHE A 49 16.18 10.65 6.18
CA PHE A 49 15.34 11.09 7.31
C PHE A 49 13.83 10.97 7.06
N MET A 50 13.39 11.25 5.83
CA MET A 50 11.99 11.09 5.42
C MET A 50 11.48 9.64 5.50
N GLU A 51 12.33 8.67 5.18
CA GLU A 51 12.00 7.24 5.19
C GLU A 51 11.79 6.73 6.63
N LYS A 52 12.58 7.20 7.58
CA LYS A 52 12.41 6.89 9.00
C LYS A 52 11.04 7.33 9.52
N ILE A 53 10.62 8.56 9.18
CA ILE A 53 9.31 9.09 9.57
C ILE A 53 8.19 8.30 8.88
N ARG A 54 8.37 7.95 7.60
CA ARG A 54 7.41 7.13 6.86
C ARG A 54 7.20 5.77 7.52
N LYS A 55 8.29 5.05 7.83
CA LYS A 55 8.23 3.75 8.50
C LYS A 55 7.59 3.86 9.88
N TRP A 56 7.93 4.87 10.66
CA TRP A 56 7.29 5.13 11.95
C TRP A 56 5.78 5.33 11.81
N ALA A 57 5.33 6.15 10.86
CA ALA A 57 3.92 6.45 10.66
C ALA A 57 3.12 5.19 10.24
N LEU A 58 3.71 4.35 9.38
CA LEU A 58 3.10 3.08 8.96
C LEU A 58 3.08 2.05 10.09
N LYS A 59 4.19 1.89 10.82
CA LYS A 59 4.32 0.93 11.93
C LYS A 59 3.37 1.23 13.08
N THR A 60 3.07 2.51 13.33
CA THR A 60 2.21 2.95 14.45
C THR A 60 0.80 3.34 14.02
N TYR A 61 0.42 3.10 12.76
CA TYR A 61 -0.92 3.37 12.21
C TYR A 61 -1.41 4.81 12.46
N GLN A 62 -0.53 5.80 12.26
CA GLN A 62 -0.87 7.19 12.53
C GLN A 62 -1.95 7.72 11.58
N THR A 63 -2.80 8.61 12.09
CA THR A 63 -3.79 9.29 11.27
C THR A 63 -3.14 10.34 10.37
N HIS A 64 -3.77 10.63 9.23
CA HIS A 64 -3.29 11.69 8.32
C HIS A 64 -3.20 13.05 9.02
N GLN A 65 -4.11 13.34 9.96
CA GLN A 65 -4.06 14.58 10.75
C GLN A 65 -2.82 14.64 11.64
N ALA A 66 -2.52 13.58 12.38
CA ALA A 66 -1.34 13.51 13.23
C ALA A 66 -0.04 13.66 12.42
N ILE A 67 0.04 12.96 11.29
CA ILE A 67 1.19 13.05 10.38
C ILE A 67 1.34 14.48 9.84
N ASN A 68 0.25 15.13 9.41
CA ASN A 68 0.30 16.52 8.92
C ASN A 68 0.77 17.51 10.01
N SER A 69 0.28 17.36 11.24
CA SER A 69 0.72 18.20 12.36
C SER A 69 2.21 18.00 12.66
N LEU A 70 2.69 16.75 12.66
CA LEU A 70 4.11 16.46 12.84
C LEU A 70 4.96 17.05 11.70
N LEU A 71 4.55 16.87 10.44
CA LEU A 71 5.24 17.44 9.28
C LEU A 71 5.30 18.97 9.34
N ALA A 72 4.26 19.63 9.86
CA ALA A 72 4.27 21.08 10.05
C ALA A 72 5.35 21.51 11.05
N ILE A 73 5.46 20.82 12.19
CA ILE A 73 6.49 21.07 13.21
C ILE A 73 7.89 20.83 12.61
N LEU A 74 8.10 19.69 11.97
CA LEU A 74 9.41 19.33 11.42
C LEU A 74 9.85 20.29 10.31
N ARG A 75 8.92 20.77 9.47
CA ARG A 75 9.22 21.78 8.44
C ARG A 75 9.57 23.15 9.02
N ALA A 76 9.04 23.49 10.20
CA ALA A 76 9.34 24.75 10.86
C ALA A 76 10.70 24.74 11.58
N HIS A 77 11.13 23.57 12.06
CA HIS A 77 12.30 23.43 12.93
C HIS A 77 13.49 22.69 12.32
N THR A 78 13.35 22.14 11.11
CA THR A 78 14.45 21.41 10.43
C THR A 78 14.65 21.92 9.01
N ASN A 79 15.88 21.76 8.50
CA ASN A 79 16.22 22.08 7.10
C ASN A 79 15.89 20.94 6.12
N HIS A 80 15.14 19.92 6.56
CA HIS A 80 14.77 18.79 5.70
C HIS A 80 13.61 19.16 4.76
N LYS A 81 13.74 18.78 3.49
CA LYS A 81 12.67 18.91 2.49
C LYS A 81 11.59 17.87 2.72
N LEU A 82 10.64 18.17 3.61
CA LEU A 82 9.51 17.30 3.93
C LEU A 82 8.23 17.70 3.17
N PRO A 83 7.37 16.74 2.81
CA PRO A 83 6.08 17.03 2.20
C PRO A 83 5.15 17.77 3.17
N LYS A 84 4.19 18.51 2.62
CA LYS A 84 3.12 19.15 3.41
C LYS A 84 2.02 18.17 3.81
N ASP A 85 1.83 17.11 3.04
CA ASP A 85 0.68 16.20 3.13
C ASP A 85 1.16 14.77 3.44
N ALA A 86 0.52 14.15 4.43
CA ALA A 86 0.68 12.76 4.82
C ALA A 86 0.58 11.80 3.63
N ARG A 87 -0.32 12.05 2.68
CA ARG A 87 -0.47 11.23 1.47
C ARG A 87 0.83 11.15 0.66
N THR A 88 1.56 12.27 0.58
CA THR A 88 2.82 12.34 -0.14
C THR A 88 3.93 11.63 0.64
N LEU A 89 3.95 11.77 1.97
CA LEU A 89 4.90 11.05 2.83
C LEU A 89 4.70 9.53 2.74
N LEU A 90 3.45 9.08 2.83
CA LEU A 90 3.09 7.65 2.84
C LEU A 90 3.17 7.01 1.45
N ARG A 91 3.44 7.80 0.40
CA ARG A 91 3.38 7.37 -1.00
C ARG A 91 2.10 6.61 -1.32
N THR A 92 0.97 7.02 -0.71
CA THR A 92 -0.33 6.40 -0.97
C THR A 92 -0.58 6.51 -2.46
N ASN A 93 -0.70 5.36 -3.11
CA ASN A 93 -0.66 5.30 -4.55
C ASN A 93 -1.74 6.22 -5.15
N ARG A 94 -1.29 7.22 -5.92
CA ARG A 94 -2.15 8.15 -6.66
C ARG A 94 -2.23 7.76 -8.12
N ASN A 95 -1.93 6.51 -8.46
CA ASN A 95 -2.15 6.00 -9.81
C ASN A 95 -3.59 6.35 -10.18
N GLY A 96 -3.72 7.45 -10.91
CA GLY A 96 -4.93 7.86 -11.54
C GLY A 96 -5.15 6.78 -12.54
N ASN A 97 -6.03 5.84 -12.21
CA ASN A 97 -6.64 5.07 -13.26
C ASN A 97 -7.28 6.12 -14.15
N GLU A 98 -6.72 6.24 -15.35
CA GLU A 98 -7.00 7.32 -16.28
C GLU A 98 -8.51 7.33 -16.51
N ILE A 99 -9.14 8.47 -16.26
CA ILE A 99 -10.54 8.65 -16.63
C ILE A 99 -10.53 8.69 -18.15
N MET A 100 -11.11 7.67 -18.78
CA MET A 100 -11.13 7.54 -20.22
C MET A 100 -12.38 8.21 -20.78
N PRO A 101 -12.25 9.07 -21.81
CA PRO A 101 -13.43 9.60 -22.49
C PRO A 101 -14.12 8.47 -23.26
N ILE A 102 -15.43 8.35 -23.11
CA ILE A 102 -16.28 7.42 -23.86
C ILE A 102 -17.45 8.18 -24.51
N PRO A 103 -18.05 7.66 -25.58
CA PRO A 103 -19.27 8.26 -26.11
C PRO A 103 -20.35 8.35 -25.01
N GLY A 104 -20.79 9.57 -24.69
CA GLY A 104 -21.81 9.80 -23.66
C GLY A 104 -21.27 10.03 -22.24
N GLY A 105 -19.95 10.10 -22.02
CA GLY A 105 -19.40 10.53 -20.73
C GLY A 105 -17.95 10.16 -20.50
N GLU A 106 -17.64 9.96 -19.23
CA GLU A 106 -16.31 9.61 -18.73
C GLU A 106 -16.39 8.26 -18.04
N PHE A 107 -15.40 7.41 -18.29
CA PHE A 107 -15.30 6.08 -17.71
C PHE A 107 -14.10 6.01 -16.78
N TRP A 108 -14.32 5.48 -15.57
CA TRP A 108 -13.25 5.23 -14.62
C TRP A 108 -13.32 3.78 -14.15
N TYR A 109 -12.23 3.05 -14.32
CA TYR A 109 -12.11 1.67 -13.87
C TYR A 109 -10.89 1.48 -12.97
N PRO A 110 -11.09 1.24 -11.68
CA PRO A 110 -9.96 1.10 -10.76
C PRO A 110 -9.23 -0.25 -10.81
N GLY A 111 -9.67 -1.18 -11.67
CA GLY A 111 -9.02 -2.48 -11.85
C GLY A 111 -9.36 -3.49 -10.76
N ILE A 112 -10.14 -4.52 -11.09
CA ILE A 112 -10.40 -5.65 -10.18
C ILE A 112 -9.11 -6.40 -9.85
N GLN A 113 -8.23 -6.58 -10.84
CA GLN A 113 -6.93 -7.21 -10.63
C GLN A 113 -6.09 -6.45 -9.59
N SER A 114 -6.07 -5.12 -9.65
CA SER A 114 -5.37 -4.29 -8.67
C SER A 114 -5.93 -4.51 -7.26
N ALA A 115 -7.26 -4.54 -7.13
CA ALA A 115 -7.93 -4.81 -5.86
C ALA A 115 -7.60 -6.22 -5.32
N LEU A 116 -7.62 -7.25 -6.18
CA LEU A 116 -7.29 -8.63 -5.81
C LEU A 116 -5.82 -8.77 -5.39
N ASN A 117 -4.89 -8.21 -6.18
CA ASN A 117 -3.46 -8.24 -5.86
C ASN A 117 -3.17 -7.55 -4.53
N ASN A 118 -3.82 -6.42 -4.26
CA ASN A 118 -3.66 -5.73 -2.98
C ASN A 118 -4.27 -6.52 -1.81
N HIS A 119 -5.39 -7.21 -2.03
CA HIS A 119 -6.03 -8.04 -0.99
C HIS A 119 -5.19 -9.28 -0.63
N PHE A 120 -4.59 -9.92 -1.63
CA PHE A 120 -3.78 -11.14 -1.47
C PHE A 120 -2.26 -10.87 -1.43
N ARG A 121 -1.86 -9.63 -1.14
CA ARG A 121 -0.45 -9.22 -1.17
C ARG A 121 0.43 -10.07 -0.25
N ASP A 122 -0.07 -10.37 0.93
CA ASP A 122 0.68 -11.06 2.00
C ASP A 122 0.14 -12.49 2.26
N VAL A 123 -0.86 -12.94 1.49
CA VAL A 123 -1.53 -14.23 1.70
C VAL A 123 -1.85 -14.88 0.36
N GLN A 124 -1.38 -16.11 0.18
CA GLN A 124 -1.69 -16.86 -1.04
C GLN A 124 -3.14 -17.38 -1.03
N PRO A 125 -3.94 -17.11 -2.10
CA PRO A 125 -5.28 -17.66 -2.20
C PRO A 125 -5.27 -19.18 -2.18
N ARG A 126 -6.25 -19.78 -1.50
CA ARG A 126 -6.45 -21.25 -1.47
C ARG A 126 -7.17 -21.78 -2.71
N VAL A 127 -7.58 -20.89 -3.61
CA VAL A 127 -8.31 -21.20 -4.83
C VAL A 127 -7.50 -20.77 -6.04
N SER A 128 -7.58 -21.53 -7.13
CA SER A 128 -6.88 -21.25 -8.37
C SER A 128 -7.66 -20.34 -9.33
N SER A 129 -8.94 -20.07 -9.04
CA SER A 129 -9.79 -19.21 -9.87
C SER A 129 -10.80 -18.43 -9.03
N PHE A 130 -11.16 -17.25 -9.53
CA PHE A 130 -12.19 -16.39 -8.96
C PHE A 130 -13.34 -16.26 -9.94
N SER A 131 -14.57 -16.45 -9.47
CA SER A 131 -15.78 -16.12 -10.23
C SER A 131 -16.31 -14.76 -9.79
N LEU A 132 -16.47 -13.85 -10.74
CA LEU A 132 -16.95 -12.49 -10.50
C LEU A 132 -18.39 -12.37 -10.99
N ASN A 133 -19.25 -11.79 -10.17
CA ASN A 133 -20.60 -11.42 -10.57
C ASN A 133 -20.68 -9.89 -10.68
N PHE A 134 -21.07 -9.40 -11.86
CA PHE A 134 -21.15 -7.97 -12.14
C PHE A 134 -22.60 -7.53 -12.16
N SER A 135 -22.94 -6.61 -11.27
CA SER A 135 -24.21 -5.88 -11.30
C SER A 135 -23.95 -4.46 -11.76
N VAL A 136 -24.69 -4.03 -12.79
CA VAL A 136 -24.71 -2.63 -13.20
C VAL A 136 -25.93 -1.98 -12.56
N ASP A 137 -25.70 -1.11 -11.58
CA ASP A 137 -26.75 -0.30 -10.98
C ASP A 137 -26.55 1.18 -11.35
N GLY A 138 -27.65 1.84 -11.67
CA GLY A 138 -27.66 3.25 -12.02
C GLY A 138 -27.89 4.10 -10.78
N LEU A 139 -26.82 4.65 -10.20
CA LEU A 139 -26.97 5.70 -9.20
C LEU A 139 -27.33 7.02 -9.90
N PRO A 140 -28.45 7.69 -9.54
CA PRO A 140 -28.77 8.99 -10.12
C PRO A 140 -27.67 10.00 -9.79
N LEU A 141 -26.97 10.49 -10.81
CA LEU A 141 -25.91 11.50 -10.67
C LEU A 141 -26.46 12.91 -10.34
N HIS A 142 -27.78 13.09 -10.30
CA HIS A 142 -28.44 14.36 -10.01
C HIS A 142 -29.31 14.33 -8.75
N LYS A 143 -29.23 15.40 -7.95
CA LYS A 143 -30.09 15.62 -6.78
C LYS A 143 -31.54 15.95 -7.20
N SER A 144 -32.45 15.06 -6.81
CA SER A 144 -33.78 15.32 -6.22
C SER A 144 -34.65 16.42 -6.85
N THR A 145 -35.67 16.03 -7.62
CA THR A 145 -36.92 16.81 -7.63
C THR A 145 -37.85 16.25 -6.55
N ARG A 146 -38.39 17.13 -5.69
CA ARG A 146 -39.47 16.77 -4.76
C ARG A 146 -40.70 16.37 -5.57
N LYS A 147 -40.85 15.09 -5.86
CA LYS A 147 -42.16 14.52 -6.16
C LYS A 147 -42.32 13.27 -5.29
N GLN A 148 -43.06 13.46 -4.21
CA GLN A 148 -43.72 12.36 -3.50
C GLN A 148 -44.75 11.76 -4.45
N PHE A 149 -44.87 10.44 -4.42
CA PHE A 149 -46.11 9.77 -4.81
C PHE A 149 -47.09 9.83 -3.65
#